data_AF-A0A0Q5UDH1-F1
#
_entry.id   AF-A0A0Q5UDH1-F1
#
_cell.length_a   1.000
_cell.length_b   1.000
_cell.length_c   1.000
_cell.angle_alpha   90.00
_cell.angle_beta   90.00
_cell.angle_gamma   90.00
#
_symmetry.space_group_name_H-M   'P 1'
#
loop_
_entity.id
_entity.type
_entity.pdbx_description
1 polymer ?
#
loop_
_entity_poly.entity_id
_entity_poly.type
_entity_poly.pdbx_seq_one_letter_code
_entity_poly.pdbx_strand_id
1 'polypeptide(L)'
;MKPIKLILAALLLITTQQAFSKVNGPLLRTDTLQKTNQYLLFSKGENIDNVRFTKNKKSKDETLFINIDYAKTSSGSGVNQTGVQSPRQFGNADNPTISNVRIILGKYTDMKADAVTKTATLYTLSGLQFPLRLQVFVMGEIIDFELSEPGRWNVDLILKK
;
A
#
# COMPACT_ATOMS: atom_id res chain seq x y z
N MET A 1 12.86 76.33 13.34
CA MET A 1 13.08 75.50 14.54
C MET A 1 11.78 74.79 14.89
N LYS A 2 11.87 73.47 15.08
CA LYS A 2 10.85 72.51 15.59
C LYS A 2 10.48 72.84 17.08
N PRO A 3 9.53 72.17 17.77
CA PRO A 3 8.47 71.20 17.35
C PRO A 3 7.14 71.19 18.20
N ILE A 4 6.31 70.13 18.04
CA ILE A 4 5.65 69.33 19.13
C ILE A 4 4.25 69.87 19.59
N LYS A 5 3.10 69.18 19.71
CA LYS A 5 2.64 67.79 20.03
C LYS A 5 1.20 67.56 19.48
N LEU A 6 0.87 66.40 18.88
CA LEU A 6 0.25 65.20 19.51
C LEU A 6 -1.27 65.35 19.81
N ILE A 7 -2.10 64.58 19.11
CA ILE A 7 -3.41 63.96 19.49
C ILE A 7 -3.83 63.15 18.24
N LEU A 8 -3.59 61.84 18.18
CA LEU A 8 -4.40 60.75 18.72
C LEU A 8 -5.75 60.60 18.01
N ALA A 9 -5.76 59.83 16.93
CA ALA A 9 -6.90 59.00 16.54
C ALA A 9 -6.35 57.71 15.95
N ALA A 10 -6.18 56.72 16.83
CA ALA A 10 -5.87 55.35 16.48
C ALA A 10 -7.05 54.78 15.69
N LEU A 11 -6.95 54.76 14.37
CA LEU A 11 -7.80 53.90 13.56
C LEU A 11 -7.26 52.48 13.75
N LEU A 12 -7.90 51.72 14.65
CA LEU A 12 -7.69 50.28 14.80
C LEU A 12 -7.99 49.63 13.45
N LEU A 13 -6.95 49.41 12.66
CA LEU A 13 -6.97 48.47 11.57
C LEU A 13 -6.99 47.08 12.22
N ILE A 14 -8.20 46.53 12.38
CA ILE A 14 -8.39 45.14 12.76
C ILE A 14 -7.93 44.32 11.55
N THR A 15 -6.62 44.06 11.48
CA THR A 15 -6.12 43.00 10.61
C THR A 15 -6.62 41.70 11.23
N THR A 16 -7.63 41.12 10.60
CA THR A 16 -8.01 39.74 10.84
C THR A 16 -6.77 38.90 10.57
N GLN A 17 -6.06 38.52 11.63
CA GLN A 17 -5.16 37.40 11.57
C GLN A 17 -6.03 36.23 11.16
N GLN A 18 -5.94 35.83 9.88
CA GLN A 18 -6.25 34.47 9.52
C GLN A 18 -5.24 33.64 10.31
N ALA A 19 -5.65 33.27 11.52
CA ALA A 19 -5.06 32.15 12.20
C ALA A 19 -5.25 31.00 11.22
N PHE A 20 -4.20 30.68 10.47
CA PHE A 20 -4.00 29.32 10.05
C PHE A 20 -3.98 28.56 11.36
N SER A 21 -5.14 28.06 11.79
CA SER A 21 -5.18 26.86 12.59
C SER A 21 -4.36 25.89 11.78
N LYS A 22 -3.09 25.76 12.14
CA LYS A 22 -2.33 24.56 11.86
C LYS A 22 -3.20 23.50 12.50
N VAL A 23 -4.03 22.87 11.67
CA VAL A 23 -4.79 21.71 12.04
C VAL A 23 -3.71 20.76 12.48
N ASN A 24 -3.50 20.69 13.79
CA ASN A 24 -2.98 19.51 14.45
C ASN A 24 -4.08 18.47 14.25
N GLY A 25 -4.28 18.08 12.99
CA GLY A 25 -4.73 16.74 12.70
C GLY A 25 -3.75 15.84 13.41
N PRO A 26 -4.21 14.69 13.94
CA PRO A 26 -3.32 13.79 14.63
C PRO A 26 -2.09 13.65 13.73
N LEU A 27 -0.92 14.01 14.28
CA LEU A 27 0.35 13.62 13.68
C LEU A 27 0.17 12.14 13.43
N LEU A 28 -0.09 11.76 12.18
CA LEU A 28 -0.11 10.38 11.73
C LEU A 28 1.35 9.97 11.78
N ARG A 29 1.82 9.76 13.00
CA ARG A 29 2.91 8.88 13.30
C ARG A 29 2.36 7.51 12.98
N THR A 30 2.29 7.20 11.70
CA THR A 30 2.26 5.81 11.25
C THR A 30 3.64 5.27 11.57
N ASP A 31 3.83 4.84 12.81
CA ASP A 31 4.97 4.03 13.20
C ASP A 31 5.04 2.90 12.17
N THR A 32 6.07 2.94 11.33
CA THR A 32 6.18 2.05 10.19
C THR A 32 6.56 0.66 10.72
N LEU A 33 5.74 -0.36 10.47
CA LEU A 33 6.01 -1.74 10.91
C LEU A 33 7.33 -2.27 10.33
N GLN A 34 7.64 -1.95 9.07
CA GLN A 34 8.94 -2.25 8.44
C GLN A 34 9.36 -1.11 7.53
N LYS A 35 10.63 -0.69 7.62
CA LYS A 35 11.18 0.40 6.81
C LYS A 35 12.52 0.00 6.21
N THR A 36 12.61 0.11 4.89
CA THR A 36 13.87 0.01 4.14
C THR A 36 14.05 1.26 3.28
N ASN A 37 15.14 1.32 2.51
CA ASN A 37 15.31 2.35 1.48
C ASN A 37 14.44 2.12 0.23
N GLN A 38 13.82 0.95 0.07
CA GLN A 38 13.08 0.59 -1.14
C GLN A 38 11.58 0.45 -0.93
N TYR A 39 11.15 0.16 0.31
CA TYR A 39 9.74 0.01 0.67
C TYR A 39 9.47 0.36 2.13
N LEU A 40 8.20 0.66 2.40
CA LEU A 40 7.63 0.89 3.72
C LEU A 40 6.40 -0.02 3.90
N LEU A 41 6.29 -0.69 5.04
CA LEU A 41 5.05 -1.33 5.50
C LEU A 41 4.51 -0.50 6.66
N PHE A 42 3.43 0.23 6.45
CA PHE A 42 2.82 1.08 7.47
C PHE A 42 1.95 0.28 8.43
N SER A 43 1.12 -0.63 7.91
CA SER A 43 0.25 -1.48 8.72
C SER A 43 -0.12 -2.77 8.01
N LYS A 44 -0.50 -3.78 8.80
CA LYS A 44 -1.16 -5.01 8.34
C LYS A 44 -2.25 -5.36 9.33
N GLY A 45 -3.32 -5.95 8.83
CA GLY A 45 -4.41 -6.50 9.63
C GLY A 45 -3.99 -7.66 10.54
N GLU A 46 -4.79 -7.94 11.56
CA GLU A 46 -4.46 -8.92 12.61
C GLU A 46 -4.43 -10.35 12.09
N ASN A 47 -5.25 -10.67 11.09
CA ASN A 47 -5.31 -11.99 10.46
C ASN A 47 -4.28 -12.18 9.35
N ILE A 48 -3.43 -11.18 9.09
CA ILE A 48 -2.26 -11.35 8.23
C ILE A 48 -1.08 -11.72 9.12
N ASP A 49 -0.56 -12.93 8.95
CA ASP A 49 0.60 -13.42 9.68
C ASP A 49 1.84 -12.61 9.28
N ASN A 50 2.15 -12.62 7.98
CA ASN A 50 3.36 -12.00 7.43
C ASN A 50 3.13 -11.31 6.08
N VAL A 51 3.95 -10.30 5.80
CA VAL A 51 4.02 -9.58 4.52
C VAL A 51 5.48 -9.54 4.09
N ARG A 52 5.80 -10.09 2.90
CA ARG A 52 7.16 -10.13 2.36
C ARG A 52 7.28 -9.36 1.06
N PHE A 53 8.27 -8.48 1.00
CA PHE A 53 8.58 -7.68 -0.18
C PHE A 53 9.85 -8.20 -0.87
N THR A 54 9.76 -8.47 -2.17
CA THR A 54 10.92 -8.86 -2.99
C THR A 54 10.96 -8.06 -4.29
N LYS A 55 12.10 -7.46 -4.61
CA LYS A 55 12.33 -6.74 -5.88
C LYS A 55 13.23 -7.56 -6.81
N ASN A 56 12.81 -7.78 -8.05
CA ASN A 56 13.69 -8.32 -9.08
C ASN A 56 14.54 -7.20 -9.68
N LYS A 57 15.81 -7.11 -9.25
CA LYS A 57 16.76 -6.06 -9.68
C LYS A 57 17.17 -6.14 -11.16
N LYS A 58 16.94 -7.26 -11.84
CA LYS A 58 17.31 -7.46 -13.26
C LYS A 58 16.20 -7.03 -14.22
N SER A 59 14.96 -6.93 -13.74
CA SER A 59 13.80 -6.58 -14.54
C SER A 59 13.69 -5.07 -14.70
N LYS A 60 13.46 -4.60 -15.93
CA LYS A 60 13.11 -3.20 -16.21
C LYS A 60 11.61 -2.94 -16.14
N ASP A 61 10.80 -4.00 -16.11
CA ASP A 61 9.34 -3.88 -16.09
C ASP A 61 8.84 -3.27 -14.78
N GLU A 62 7.91 -2.33 -14.90
CA GLU A 62 7.20 -1.71 -13.79
C GLU A 62 5.92 -2.50 -13.52
N THR A 63 6.05 -3.55 -12.71
CA THR A 63 4.96 -4.50 -12.44
C THR A 63 4.99 -4.90 -10.98
N LEU A 64 3.81 -5.01 -10.38
CA LEU A 64 3.64 -5.43 -9.00
C LEU A 64 2.80 -6.71 -8.99
N PHE A 65 3.38 -7.76 -8.44
CA PHE A 65 2.73 -9.02 -8.14
C PHE A 65 2.32 -9.03 -6.67
N ILE A 66 1.05 -9.24 -6.39
CA ILE A 66 0.53 -9.45 -5.03
C ILE A 66 0.05 -10.88 -4.94
N ASN A 67 0.83 -11.73 -4.26
CA ASN A 67 0.46 -13.12 -4.01
C ASN A 67 -0.19 -13.22 -2.63
N ILE A 68 -1.31 -13.92 -2.54
CA ILE A 68 -2.07 -14.09 -1.30
C ILE A 68 -2.27 -15.58 -1.04
N ASP A 69 -1.72 -16.03 0.08
CA ASP A 69 -1.66 -17.42 0.50
C ASP A 69 -2.08 -17.57 1.95
N TYR A 70 -2.53 -18.77 2.34
CA TYR A 70 -2.65 -19.13 3.75
C TYR A 70 -1.34 -19.74 4.27
N ALA A 71 -1.02 -19.50 5.55
CA ALA A 71 0.09 -20.16 6.23
C ALA A 71 -0.07 -21.68 6.12
N LYS A 72 0.96 -22.36 5.60
CA LYS A 72 0.97 -23.82 5.55
C LYS A 72 1.03 -24.34 6.98
N THR A 73 -0.04 -24.98 7.45
CA THR A 73 0.04 -25.87 8.60
C THR A 73 1.08 -26.92 8.25
N SER A 74 2.14 -27.05 9.04
CA SER A 74 3.24 -27.97 8.81
C SER A 74 2.76 -29.43 8.77
N SER A 75 2.33 -29.87 7.60
CA SER A 75 2.04 -31.26 7.27
C SER A 75 2.08 -31.45 5.75
N GLY A 76 3.23 -31.93 5.26
CA GLY A 76 3.33 -32.50 3.92
C GLY A 76 4.53 -32.02 3.10
N SER A 77 5.52 -32.91 2.99
CA SER A 77 6.66 -32.84 2.08
C SER A 77 6.26 -32.55 0.62
N GLY A 78 7.14 -31.83 -0.07
CA GLY A 78 6.85 -31.09 -1.29
C GLY A 78 6.47 -31.89 -2.52
N VAL A 79 5.85 -31.18 -3.46
CA VAL A 79 5.72 -31.58 -4.85
C VAL A 79 5.82 -30.30 -5.69
N ASN A 80 6.91 -30.18 -6.46
CA ASN A 80 6.96 -29.31 -7.63
C ASN A 80 5.97 -29.89 -8.66
N GLN A 81 4.97 -29.12 -9.10
CA GLN A 81 4.17 -29.49 -10.26
C GLN A 81 4.18 -28.39 -11.31
N THR A 82 4.86 -28.73 -12.40
CA THR A 82 4.90 -28.10 -13.71
C THR A 82 3.53 -28.23 -14.40
N GLY A 83 3.02 -27.11 -14.93
CA GLY A 83 2.17 -26.96 -16.13
C GLY A 83 0.83 -27.71 -16.23
N VAL A 84 -0.25 -26.99 -16.55
CA VAL A 84 -1.08 -27.16 -17.76
C VAL A 84 -2.13 -26.03 -17.78
N GLN A 85 -2.18 -25.33 -18.92
CA GLN A 85 -3.06 -24.21 -19.23
C GLN A 85 -4.44 -24.76 -19.65
N SER A 86 -5.51 -24.30 -19.00
CA SER A 86 -6.90 -24.47 -19.47
C SER A 86 -7.72 -23.23 -19.08
N PRO A 87 -8.61 -22.72 -19.94
CA PRO A 87 -9.40 -21.53 -19.65
C PRO A 87 -10.67 -21.96 -18.92
N ARG A 88 -10.65 -22.04 -17.58
CA ARG A 88 -11.86 -22.22 -16.78
C ARG A 88 -11.84 -21.30 -15.57
N GLN A 89 -13.02 -20.79 -15.26
CA GLN A 89 -13.34 -19.76 -14.29
C GLN A 89 -12.60 -19.89 -12.96
N PHE A 90 -12.23 -18.71 -12.47
CA PHE A 90 -11.35 -18.37 -11.37
C PHE A 90 -11.86 -18.85 -10.01
N GLY A 91 -10.99 -19.54 -9.25
CA GLY A 91 -11.01 -19.67 -7.78
C GLY A 91 -12.13 -20.51 -7.18
N ASN A 92 -11.80 -21.36 -6.21
CA ASN A 92 -12.83 -21.78 -5.25
C ASN A 92 -13.30 -20.56 -4.45
N ALA A 93 -14.56 -20.55 -4.00
CA ALA A 93 -15.09 -19.48 -3.15
C ALA A 93 -14.28 -19.25 -1.87
N ASP A 94 -13.46 -20.24 -1.48
CA ASP A 94 -12.62 -20.23 -0.29
C ASP A 94 -11.21 -19.65 -0.51
N ASN A 95 -10.86 -19.25 -1.74
CA ASN A 95 -9.55 -18.66 -1.99
C ASN A 95 -9.49 -17.23 -1.45
N PRO A 96 -8.33 -16.78 -0.91
CA PRO A 96 -8.22 -15.43 -0.44
C PRO A 96 -8.21 -14.47 -1.63
N THR A 97 -9.05 -13.43 -1.56
CA THR A 97 -9.23 -12.45 -2.64
C THR A 97 -9.00 -11.03 -2.18
N ILE A 98 -8.49 -10.20 -3.09
CA ILE A 98 -8.52 -8.74 -2.94
C ILE A 98 -9.93 -8.26 -3.26
N SER A 99 -10.58 -7.62 -2.29
CA SER A 99 -11.88 -6.99 -2.50
C SER A 99 -11.77 -5.56 -3.04
N ASN A 100 -10.69 -4.86 -2.70
CA ASN A 100 -10.45 -3.50 -3.14
C ASN A 100 -8.96 -3.13 -3.08
N VAL A 101 -8.53 -2.21 -3.95
CA VAL A 101 -7.23 -1.54 -3.88
C VAL A 101 -7.45 -0.04 -3.93
N ARG A 102 -7.11 0.65 -2.85
CA ARG A 102 -7.11 2.11 -2.80
C ARG A 102 -5.70 2.64 -3.06
N ILE A 103 -5.60 3.56 -4.01
CA ILE A 103 -4.36 4.28 -4.31
C ILE A 103 -4.26 5.47 -3.37
N ILE A 104 -3.19 5.54 -2.58
CA ILE A 104 -2.88 6.68 -1.70
C ILE A 104 -1.87 7.62 -2.38
N LEU A 105 -0.89 7.04 -3.07
CA LEU A 105 0.14 7.76 -3.83
C LEU A 105 0.54 6.93 -5.07
N GLY A 106 0.94 7.59 -6.15
CA GLY A 106 1.25 6.92 -7.42
C GLY A 106 -0.02 6.52 -8.17
N LYS A 107 0.11 5.58 -9.11
CA LYS A 107 -0.97 5.06 -9.97
C LYS A 107 -0.65 3.65 -10.49
N TYR A 108 -1.66 2.93 -10.96
CA TYR A 108 -1.54 1.78 -11.86
C TYR A 108 -2.62 1.90 -12.95
N THR A 109 -2.38 1.34 -14.13
CA THR A 109 -3.34 1.43 -15.25
C THR A 109 -4.23 0.20 -15.35
N ASP A 110 -3.70 -0.96 -14.99
CA ASP A 110 -4.41 -2.24 -15.11
C ASP A 110 -4.09 -3.15 -13.92
N MET A 111 -5.09 -3.96 -13.55
CA MET A 111 -5.00 -4.97 -12.51
C MET A 111 -5.73 -6.22 -12.97
N LYS A 112 -5.01 -7.34 -13.01
CA LYS A 112 -5.57 -8.65 -13.33
C LYS A 112 -5.39 -9.63 -12.19
N ALA A 113 -6.34 -10.54 -12.03
CA ALA A 113 -6.25 -11.67 -11.12
C ALA A 113 -5.83 -12.92 -11.91
N ASP A 114 -4.77 -13.57 -11.48
CA ASP A 114 -4.27 -14.84 -11.98
C ASP A 114 -4.38 -15.88 -10.84
N ALA A 115 -5.16 -16.95 -11.02
CA ALA A 115 -5.21 -18.03 -10.03
C ALA A 115 -3.92 -18.86 -10.11
N VAL A 116 -3.17 -18.97 -9.02
CA VAL A 116 -1.88 -19.70 -9.01
C VAL A 116 -2.04 -21.13 -8.50
N THR A 117 -2.86 -21.35 -7.47
CA THR A 117 -3.14 -22.68 -6.91
C THR A 117 -4.55 -22.79 -6.34
N LYS A 118 -4.89 -23.94 -5.73
CA LYS A 118 -6.13 -24.15 -4.96
C LYS A 118 -6.23 -23.31 -3.69
N THR A 119 -5.16 -22.65 -3.24
CA THR A 119 -5.12 -21.88 -1.98
C THR A 119 -4.49 -20.50 -2.15
N ALA A 120 -4.12 -20.15 -3.39
CA ALA A 120 -3.30 -19.00 -3.72
C ALA A 120 -3.96 -18.17 -4.81
N THR A 121 -4.00 -16.86 -4.62
CA THR A 121 -4.41 -15.91 -5.65
C THR A 121 -3.29 -14.93 -5.91
N LEU A 122 -2.92 -14.74 -7.18
CA LEU A 122 -1.99 -13.72 -7.61
C LEU A 122 -2.75 -12.58 -8.28
N TYR A 123 -2.36 -11.36 -7.97
CA TYR A 123 -2.77 -10.19 -8.71
C TYR A 123 -1.56 -9.54 -9.35
N THR A 124 -1.70 -9.13 -10.61
CA THR A 124 -0.68 -8.39 -11.34
C THR A 124 -1.20 -6.98 -11.61
N LEU A 125 -0.48 -5.98 -11.10
CA LEU A 125 -0.71 -4.57 -11.39
C LEU A 125 0.37 -4.08 -12.37
N SER A 126 -0.03 -3.35 -13.40
CA SER A 126 0.86 -2.83 -14.44
C SER A 126 0.62 -1.35 -14.74
N GLY A 127 1.57 -0.73 -15.47
CA GLY A 127 1.57 0.71 -15.73
C GLY A 127 1.73 1.53 -14.45
N LEU A 128 2.69 1.12 -13.62
CA LEU A 128 2.87 1.67 -12.28
C LEU A 128 3.58 3.03 -12.32
N GLN A 129 3.11 3.98 -11.51
CA GLN A 129 3.80 5.23 -11.25
C GLN A 129 4.34 5.24 -9.83
N PHE A 130 5.66 5.40 -9.69
CA PHE A 130 6.36 5.41 -8.41
C PHE A 130 6.64 6.85 -7.90
N PRO A 131 6.73 7.07 -6.58
CA PRO A 131 6.46 6.11 -5.50
C PRO A 131 5.00 5.67 -5.49
N LEU A 132 4.77 4.41 -5.15
CA LEU A 132 3.45 3.78 -5.20
C LEU A 132 3.04 3.36 -3.79
N ARG A 133 2.04 4.03 -3.21
CA ARG A 133 1.45 3.66 -1.91
C ARG A 133 0.04 3.14 -2.10
N LEU A 134 -0.20 1.91 -1.66
CA LEU A 134 -1.45 1.21 -1.80
C LEU A 134 -2.00 0.79 -0.44
N GLN A 135 -3.32 0.91 -0.30
CA GLN A 135 -4.10 0.19 0.71
C GLN A 135 -4.84 -0.95 0.02
N VAL A 136 -4.47 -2.18 0.35
CA VAL A 136 -5.03 -3.39 -0.23
C VAL A 136 -5.96 -4.05 0.78
N PHE A 137 -7.20 -4.29 0.38
CA PHE A 137 -8.23 -4.92 1.20
C PHE A 137 -8.35 -6.39 0.83
N VAL A 138 -8.06 -7.28 1.78
CA VAL A 138 -8.01 -8.72 1.58
C VAL A 138 -8.87 -9.40 2.64
N MET A 139 -9.97 -10.03 2.26
CA MET A 139 -10.84 -10.79 3.18
C MET A 139 -11.25 -10.01 4.45
N GLY A 140 -11.48 -8.71 4.33
CA GLY A 140 -11.84 -7.83 5.47
C GLY A 140 -10.64 -7.20 6.20
N GLU A 141 -9.42 -7.64 5.91
CA GLU A 141 -8.18 -7.07 6.43
C GLU A 141 -7.61 -5.98 5.51
N ILE A 142 -6.76 -5.12 6.06
CA ILE A 142 -6.09 -4.04 5.31
C ILE A 142 -4.58 -4.18 5.44
N ILE A 143 -3.88 -3.98 4.34
CA ILE A 143 -2.42 -3.78 4.32
C ILE A 143 -2.14 -2.41 3.69
N ASP A 144 -1.31 -1.61 4.35
CA ASP A 144 -0.86 -0.30 3.87
C ASP A 144 0.65 -0.33 3.68
N PHE A 145 1.10 -0.17 2.43
CA PHE A 145 2.52 -0.19 2.09
C PHE A 145 2.86 0.79 0.97
N GLU A 146 4.13 1.18 0.90
CA GLU A 146 4.69 2.00 -0.16
C GLU A 146 5.93 1.33 -0.79
N LEU A 147 6.00 1.40 -2.12
CA LEU A 147 7.17 1.03 -2.91
C LEU A 147 7.80 2.32 -3.44
N SER A 148 9.04 2.59 -3.08
CA SER A 148 9.69 3.87 -3.36
C SER A 148 10.36 3.91 -4.74
N GLU A 149 10.69 2.75 -5.31
CA GLU A 149 11.49 2.65 -6.53
C GLU A 149 10.79 1.86 -7.65
N PRO A 150 10.97 2.27 -8.93
CA PRO A 150 10.46 1.52 -10.06
C PRO A 150 11.10 0.14 -10.19
N GLY A 151 10.34 -0.79 -10.77
CA GLY A 151 10.79 -2.13 -11.11
C GLY A 151 9.72 -3.19 -10.87
N ARG A 152 10.17 -4.44 -10.94
CA ARG A 152 9.31 -5.62 -10.76
C ARG A 152 9.32 -6.05 -9.31
N TRP A 153 8.16 -5.94 -8.67
CA TRP A 153 7.95 -6.22 -7.26
C TRP A 153 7.08 -7.45 -7.06
N ASN A 154 7.37 -8.22 -6.02
CA ASN A 154 6.50 -9.26 -5.47
C ASN A 154 6.21 -8.91 -4.01
N VAL A 155 4.93 -8.91 -3.66
CA VAL A 155 4.42 -8.74 -2.30
C VAL A 155 3.66 -10.02 -1.96
N ASP A 156 4.26 -10.84 -1.09
CA ASP A 156 3.63 -12.07 -0.61
C ASP A 156 2.89 -11.76 0.70
N LEU A 157 1.59 -12.05 0.72
CA LEU A 157 0.69 -11.89 1.86
C LEU A 157 0.34 -13.27 2.39
N ILE A 158 0.75 -13.54 3.63
CA ILE A 158 0.50 -14.82 4.30
C ILE A 158 -0.58 -14.60 5.35
N LEU A 159 -1.77 -15.15 5.11
CA LEU A 159 -2.90 -15.12 6.02
C LEU A 159 -2.76 -16.20 7.08
N LYS A 160 -3.24 -15.91 8.29
CA LYS A 160 -3.49 -16.92 9.31
C LYS A 160 -4.61 -17.84 8.83
N LYS A 161 -4.55 -19.09 9.25
CA LYS A 161 -5.59 -20.08 9.00
C LYS A 161 -6.57 -20.13 10.17
#